data_AF-H5Y2G5-F1
#
_entry.id   AF-H5Y2G5-F1
#
_cell.length_a   1.000
_cell.length_b   1.000
_cell.length_c   1.000
_cell.angle_alpha   90.00
_cell.angle_beta   90.00
_cell.angle_gamma   90.00
#
_symmetry.space_group_name_H-M   'P 1'
#
loop_
_entity.id
_entity.type
_entity.pdbx_description
1 polymer ?
#
loop_
_entity_poly.entity_id
_entity_poly.type
_entity_poly.pdbx_seq_one_letter_code
_entity_poly.pdbx_strand_id
1 'polypeptide(L)'
;MNKSSKYFLLVMALCALLISILPGAALANSAEPPSLVILINNPPDDLSIVMVSNDNKPEASVRRAAWEGYYVFYSRDMQAGDNYRFKVPAEGNSFECSLDTPLAGYNNVFTLDLGEQKLTLGQYPFRRGILVSIRVVLTLMIEGAVFWLFGFRSGRSWLIFLAVNLVTQGALNIWLNYGGSLLPSYLLINLIVGEFFVFAAELIGLAYLIREHSPCRVRIYVVAANVLSLIAGGYIISVLPV
;
A
#
# COMPACT_ATOMS: atom_id res chain seq x y z
N MET A 1 -29.06 -18.14 -24.60
CA MET A 1 -28.00 -17.27 -24.02
C MET A 1 -27.22 -16.60 -25.15
N ASN A 2 -27.31 -15.27 -25.28
CA ASN A 2 -26.63 -14.53 -26.36
C ASN A 2 -25.10 -14.72 -26.32
N LYS A 3 -24.44 -14.65 -27.47
CA LYS A 3 -22.97 -14.84 -27.61
C LYS A 3 -22.18 -13.94 -26.63
N SER A 4 -22.65 -12.72 -26.43
CA SER A 4 -22.08 -11.74 -25.47
C SER A 4 -22.21 -12.17 -24.00
N SER A 5 -23.30 -12.85 -23.64
CA SER A 5 -23.54 -13.35 -22.27
C SER A 5 -22.66 -14.56 -21.95
N LYS A 6 -22.31 -15.38 -22.96
CA LYS A 6 -21.33 -16.46 -22.82
C LYS A 6 -19.92 -15.93 -22.53
N TYR A 7 -19.49 -14.88 -23.24
CA TYR A 7 -18.18 -14.25 -22.98
C TYR A 7 -18.12 -13.56 -21.62
N PHE A 8 -19.20 -12.91 -21.19
CA PHE A 8 -19.28 -12.32 -19.85
C PHE A 8 -19.14 -13.39 -18.76
N LEU A 9 -19.87 -14.50 -18.87
CA LEU A 9 -19.76 -15.62 -17.92
C LEU A 9 -18.36 -16.25 -17.93
N LEU A 10 -17.74 -16.39 -19.11
CA LEU A 10 -16.39 -16.93 -19.23
C LEU A 10 -15.35 -16.04 -18.54
N VAL A 11 -15.43 -14.72 -18.70
CA VAL A 11 -14.55 -13.76 -18.04
C VAL A 11 -14.76 -13.79 -16.53
N MET A 12 -16.01 -13.81 -16.06
CA MET A 12 -16.32 -13.95 -14.63
C MET A 12 -15.74 -15.25 -14.04
N ALA A 13 -15.85 -16.36 -14.77
CA ALA A 13 -15.27 -17.64 -14.33
C ALA A 13 -13.74 -17.59 -14.30
N LEU A 14 -13.10 -16.93 -15.26
CA LEU A 14 -11.64 -16.77 -15.31
C LEU A 14 -11.14 -15.88 -14.17
N CYS A 15 -11.86 -14.78 -13.86
CA CYS A 15 -11.58 -13.92 -12.72
C CYS A 15 -11.74 -14.67 -11.40
N ALA A 16 -12.81 -15.46 -11.24
CA ALA A 16 -13.03 -16.27 -10.04
C ALA A 16 -11.93 -17.33 -9.85
N LEU A 17 -11.49 -17.95 -10.94
CA LEU A 17 -10.38 -18.91 -10.93
C LEU A 17 -9.06 -18.22 -10.50
N LEU A 18 -8.75 -17.04 -11.05
CA LEU A 18 -7.58 -16.25 -10.65
C LEU A 18 -7.59 -15.90 -9.15
N ILE A 19 -8.74 -15.49 -8.61
CA ILE A 19 -8.90 -15.18 -7.18
C ILE A 19 -8.72 -16.43 -6.32
N SER A 20 -9.19 -17.60 -6.77
CA SER A 20 -9.06 -18.85 -6.02
C SER A 20 -7.63 -19.40 -5.91
N ILE A 21 -6.69 -18.89 -6.73
CA ILE A 21 -5.27 -19.27 -6.70
C ILE A 21 -4.48 -18.40 -5.69
N LEU A 22 -5.09 -17.34 -5.15
CA LEU A 22 -4.44 -16.51 -4.13
C LEU A 22 -4.27 -17.32 -2.83
N PRO A 23 -3.05 -17.41 -2.26
CA PRO A 23 -2.80 -18.20 -1.06
C PRO A 23 -3.61 -17.67 0.13
N GLY A 24 -4.62 -18.43 0.55
CA GLY A 24 -5.54 -18.12 1.65
C GLY A 24 -5.02 -18.48 3.04
N ALA A 25 -3.78 -18.12 3.38
CA ALA A 25 -3.30 -18.26 4.74
C ALA A 25 -3.74 -17.05 5.58
N ALA A 26 -5.01 -17.04 6.00
CA ALA A 26 -5.51 -16.09 6.97
C ALA A 26 -5.06 -16.52 8.38
N LEU A 27 -3.83 -16.18 8.75
CA LEU A 27 -3.35 -16.32 10.12
C LEU A 27 -4.02 -15.24 10.98
N ALA A 28 -5.05 -15.61 11.72
CA ALA A 28 -5.78 -14.75 12.67
C ALA A 28 -4.97 -14.44 13.95
N ASN A 29 -3.64 -14.33 13.83
CA ASN A 29 -2.80 -13.92 14.95
C ASN A 29 -2.61 -12.41 14.84
N SER A 30 -3.37 -11.66 15.63
CA SER A 30 -3.18 -10.21 15.73
C SER A 30 -1.83 -9.98 16.40
N ALA A 31 -0.81 -9.72 15.60
CA ALA A 31 0.50 -9.33 16.11
C ALA A 31 0.34 -8.11 17.03
N GLU A 32 1.09 -8.08 18.13
CA GLU A 32 1.12 -6.94 19.06
C GLU A 32 1.40 -5.65 18.26
N PRO A 33 0.58 -4.60 18.41
CA PRO A 33 0.81 -3.36 17.69
C PRO A 33 2.16 -2.77 18.11
N PRO A 34 2.98 -2.31 17.15
CA PRO A 34 4.29 -1.77 17.48
C PRO A 34 4.13 -0.51 18.33
N SER A 35 4.98 -0.38 19.36
CA SER A 35 5.00 0.80 20.20
C SER A 35 5.77 1.93 19.51
N LEU A 36 6.90 1.58 18.87
CA LEU A 36 7.75 2.49 18.11
C LEU A 36 8.21 1.83 16.80
N VAL A 37 8.14 2.60 15.72
CA VAL A 37 8.69 2.25 14.40
C VAL A 37 9.65 3.34 13.97
N ILE A 38 10.91 2.98 13.72
CA ILE A 38 11.92 3.85 13.13
C ILE A 38 12.04 3.50 11.64
N LEU A 39 11.76 4.49 10.79
CA LEU A 39 11.86 4.41 9.34
C LEU A 39 13.24 4.89 8.89
N ILE A 40 13.88 4.12 8.01
CA ILE A 40 15.17 4.45 7.40
C ILE A 40 15.06 4.26 5.89
N ASN A 41 15.52 5.26 5.14
CA ASN A 41 15.50 5.25 3.68
C ASN A 41 16.83 4.69 3.20
N ASN A 42 16.78 3.67 2.35
CA ASN A 42 17.93 2.92 1.84
C ASN A 42 18.95 2.54 2.94
N PRO A 43 18.53 1.79 3.98
CA PRO A 43 19.47 1.37 5.02
C PRO A 43 20.52 0.39 4.47
N PRO A 44 21.77 0.42 4.97
CA PRO A 44 22.77 -0.61 4.74
C PRO A 44 22.29 -2.00 5.13
N ASP A 45 22.79 -3.05 4.47
CA ASP A 45 22.34 -4.44 4.65
C ASP A 45 22.57 -5.00 6.07
N ASP A 46 23.58 -4.51 6.75
CA ASP A 46 24.02 -4.91 8.09
C ASP A 46 23.54 -3.97 9.21
N LEU A 47 22.71 -2.98 8.88
CA LEU A 47 22.23 -2.02 9.86
C LEU A 47 21.29 -2.70 10.88
N SER A 48 21.64 -2.63 12.16
CA SER A 48 20.77 -3.00 13.27
C SER A 48 20.68 -1.88 14.30
N ILE A 49 19.49 -1.64 14.84
CA ILE A 49 19.30 -0.60 15.87
C ILE A 49 19.10 -1.28 17.21
N VAL A 50 19.91 -0.90 18.19
CA VAL A 50 19.82 -1.41 19.55
C VAL A 50 19.32 -0.31 20.46
N MET A 51 18.28 -0.58 21.22
CA MET A 51 17.82 0.32 22.27
C MET A 51 18.72 0.14 23.50
N VAL A 52 19.25 1.24 24.03
CA VAL A 52 20.18 1.26 25.17
C VAL A 52 19.47 1.75 26.44
N SER A 53 18.19 1.41 26.60
CA SER A 53 17.41 1.79 27.78
C SER A 53 17.50 0.69 28.86
N ASN A 54 18.30 0.95 29.90
CA ASN A 54 18.54 0.06 31.05
C ASN A 54 19.20 -1.31 30.70
N ASP A 55 19.32 -2.22 31.67
CA ASP A 55 20.13 -3.46 31.61
C ASP A 55 19.82 -4.38 30.40
N ASN A 56 18.62 -4.26 29.83
CA ASN A 56 18.23 -4.96 28.62
C ASN A 56 18.52 -4.10 27.38
N LYS A 57 19.21 -4.69 26.40
CA LYS A 57 19.52 -4.06 25.11
C LYS A 57 18.73 -4.73 23.99
N PRO A 58 17.41 -4.52 23.88
CA PRO A 58 16.63 -5.17 22.85
C PRO A 58 17.04 -4.64 21.47
N GLU A 59 17.25 -5.56 20.54
CA GLU A 59 17.52 -5.27 19.13
C GLU A 59 16.20 -5.09 18.38
N ALA A 60 16.16 -4.11 17.47
CA ALA A 60 14.97 -3.84 16.68
C ALA A 60 14.62 -5.03 15.77
N SER A 61 13.33 -5.35 15.69
CA SER A 61 12.83 -6.25 14.66
C SER A 61 12.88 -5.53 13.31
N VAL A 62 13.67 -6.05 12.37
CA VAL A 62 13.89 -5.42 11.06
C VAL A 62 12.95 -6.01 10.04
N ARG A 63 12.17 -5.14 9.39
CA ARG A 63 11.39 -5.47 8.19
C ARG A 63 11.81 -4.54 7.07
N ARG A 64 12.09 -5.08 5.88
CA ARG A 64 12.40 -4.27 4.69
C ARG A 64 11.26 -4.33 3.69
N ALA A 65 10.95 -3.20 3.07
CA ALA A 65 10.01 -3.12 1.95
C ALA A 65 10.57 -2.15 0.91
N ALA A 66 10.87 -2.68 -0.28
CA ALA A 66 11.54 -1.97 -1.37
C ALA A 66 12.79 -1.17 -0.91
N TRP A 67 12.67 0.16 -0.77
CA TRP A 67 13.75 1.08 -0.37
C TRP A 67 13.67 1.51 1.10
N GLU A 68 12.69 1.04 1.88
CA GLU A 68 12.52 1.42 3.29
C GLU A 68 12.82 0.26 4.24
N GLY A 69 13.58 0.55 5.29
CA GLY A 69 13.74 -0.31 6.46
C GLY A 69 12.87 0.17 7.60
N TYR A 70 12.11 -0.77 8.17
CA TYR A 70 11.28 -0.60 9.35
C TYR A 70 11.98 -1.28 10.51
N TYR A 71 12.37 -0.50 11.51
CA TYR A 71 13.00 -0.96 12.74
C TYR A 71 11.98 -0.84 13.86
N VAL A 72 11.45 -1.98 14.30
CA VAL A 72 10.26 -2.06 15.15
C VAL A 72 10.64 -2.42 16.57
N PHE A 73 10.10 -1.67 17.53
CA PHE A 73 10.15 -1.96 18.96
C PHE A 73 8.73 -2.17 19.51
N TYR A 74 8.55 -3.25 20.27
CA TYR A 74 7.28 -3.62 20.88
C TYR A 74 7.18 -3.08 22.30
N SER A 75 5.95 -2.90 22.80
CA SER A 75 5.71 -2.42 24.17
C SER A 75 6.35 -3.32 25.23
N ARG A 76 6.41 -4.64 25.00
CA ARG A 76 7.10 -5.58 25.89
C ARG A 76 8.59 -5.27 26.10
N ASP A 77 9.21 -4.61 25.12
CA ASP A 77 10.64 -4.28 25.09
C ASP A 77 10.88 -2.82 25.56
N MET A 78 9.82 -2.05 25.86
CA MET A 78 9.86 -0.63 26.20
C MET A 78 9.28 -0.36 27.60
N GLN A 79 10.12 0.09 28.53
CA GLN A 79 9.68 0.41 29.90
C GLN A 79 9.12 1.83 30.00
N ALA A 80 7.97 2.00 30.63
CA ALA A 80 7.30 3.30 30.75
C ALA A 80 8.14 4.31 31.55
N GLY A 81 8.41 5.49 30.96
CA GLY A 81 9.04 6.62 31.63
C GLY A 81 10.53 6.86 31.35
N ASP A 82 11.16 6.05 30.49
CA ASP A 82 12.60 6.16 30.21
C ASP A 82 12.96 7.20 29.12
N ASN A 83 14.15 7.77 29.24
CA ASN A 83 14.84 8.48 28.17
C ASN A 83 15.43 7.45 27.18
N TYR A 84 14.65 7.05 26.19
CA TYR A 84 15.08 6.09 25.17
C TYR A 84 16.26 6.63 24.35
N ARG A 85 17.35 5.87 24.34
CA ARG A 85 18.52 6.08 23.49
C ARG A 85 18.68 4.91 22.53
N PHE A 86 18.92 5.21 21.26
CA PHE A 86 19.10 4.25 20.20
C PHE A 86 20.53 4.31 19.70
N LYS A 87 21.20 3.17 19.73
CA LYS A 87 22.54 3.02 19.19
C LYS A 87 22.44 2.47 17.77
N VAL A 88 23.02 3.20 16.84
CA VAL A 88 23.01 2.87 15.41
C VAL A 88 24.47 2.69 14.95
N PRO A 89 24.84 1.51 14.43
CA PRO A 89 26.14 1.29 13.82
C PRO A 89 26.19 1.96 12.43
N ALA A 90 27.24 2.73 12.16
CA ALA A 90 27.48 3.36 10.87
C ALA A 90 28.96 3.26 10.50
N GLU A 91 29.29 2.55 9.42
CA GLU A 91 30.62 2.45 8.78
C GLU A 91 31.83 2.78 9.70
N GLY A 92 32.04 1.92 10.71
CA GLY A 92 33.19 1.99 11.62
C GLY A 92 32.99 2.75 12.94
N ASN A 93 31.88 3.47 13.13
CA ASN A 93 31.52 4.13 14.40
C ASN A 93 30.04 3.90 14.75
N SER A 94 29.72 3.90 16.05
CA SER A 94 28.33 3.89 16.50
C SER A 94 27.91 5.26 16.98
N PHE A 95 26.78 5.78 16.52
CA PHE A 95 26.19 7.00 17.05
C PHE A 95 24.99 6.67 17.93
N GLU A 96 24.71 7.55 18.88
CA GLU A 96 23.53 7.48 19.74
C GLU A 96 22.55 8.59 19.38
N CYS A 97 21.30 8.22 19.18
CA CYS A 97 20.20 9.17 18.99
C CYS A 97 19.21 9.06 20.15
N SER A 98 18.74 10.21 20.62
CA SER A 98 17.64 10.33 21.58
C SER A 98 16.35 10.77 20.90
N LEU A 99 15.22 10.54 21.56
CA LEU A 99 13.95 11.13 21.16
C LEU A 99 13.82 12.53 21.75
N ASP A 100 13.65 13.53 20.89
CA ASP A 100 13.39 14.91 21.32
C ASP A 100 11.92 15.13 21.75
N THR A 101 11.05 14.16 21.47
CA THR A 101 9.61 14.21 21.76
C THR A 101 9.18 13.00 22.59
N PRO A 102 8.30 13.20 23.59
CA PRO A 102 7.78 12.10 24.39
C PRO A 102 6.93 11.17 23.51
N LEU A 103 7.06 9.86 23.74
CA LEU A 103 6.26 8.85 23.04
C LEU A 103 4.78 9.01 23.40
N ALA A 104 3.94 9.11 22.38
CA ALA A 104 2.50 9.06 22.52
C ALA A 104 2.05 7.58 22.46
N GLY A 105 1.92 6.92 23.61
CA GLY A 105 1.32 5.58 23.71
C GLY A 105 1.79 4.56 22.65
N TYR A 106 0.88 4.10 21.79
CA TYR A 106 1.15 3.15 20.70
C TYR A 106 1.27 3.87 19.34
N ASN A 107 1.93 3.22 18.37
CA ASN A 107 2.03 3.66 16.97
C ASN A 107 2.89 4.93 16.77
N ASN A 108 3.95 5.08 17.56
CA ASN A 108 4.92 6.16 17.37
C ASN A 108 5.78 5.87 16.14
N VAL A 109 5.81 6.80 15.19
CA VAL A 109 6.62 6.66 13.98
C VAL A 109 7.64 7.77 13.93
N PHE A 110 8.90 7.37 13.82
CA PHE A 110 10.04 8.26 13.67
C PHE A 110 10.77 7.94 12.38
N THR A 111 11.37 8.95 11.79
CA THR A 111 12.25 8.84 10.63
C THR A 111 13.68 9.13 11.09
N LEU A 112 14.59 8.19 10.86
CA LEU A 112 16.02 8.39 11.10
C LEU A 112 16.70 8.85 9.82
N ASP A 113 17.34 10.01 9.89
CA ASP A 113 18.26 10.48 8.87
C ASP A 113 19.69 10.05 9.24
N LEU A 114 20.29 9.17 8.44
CA LEU A 114 21.65 8.67 8.66
C LEU A 114 22.73 9.75 8.42
N GLY A 115 22.46 10.74 7.56
CA GLY A 115 23.38 11.83 7.26
C GLY A 115 23.37 12.91 8.35
N GLU A 116 22.18 13.27 8.85
CA GLU A 116 22.05 14.24 9.95
C GLU A 116 22.18 13.60 11.34
N GLN A 117 22.13 12.28 11.45
CA GLN A 117 22.13 11.51 12.71
C GLN A 117 21.01 11.95 13.66
N LYS A 118 19.83 12.23 13.10
CA LYS A 118 18.66 12.75 13.84
C LYS A 118 17.42 11.91 13.63
N LEU A 119 16.67 11.75 14.72
CA LEU A 119 15.33 11.17 14.72
C LEU A 119 14.30 12.28 14.65
N THR A 120 13.49 12.27 13.59
CA THR A 120 12.40 13.21 13.40
C THR A 120 11.06 12.51 13.57
N LEU A 121 10.09 13.17 14.20
CA LEU A 121 8.76 12.63 14.36
C LEU A 121 8.03 12.59 13.00
N GLY A 122 7.49 11.44 12.65
CA GLY A 122 6.69 11.25 11.44
C GLY A 122 7.39 10.45 10.33
N GLN A 123 6.85 10.57 9.13
CA GLN A 123 7.29 9.88 7.90
C GLN A 123 8.01 10.86 6.97
N TYR A 124 8.74 10.34 5.97
CA TYR A 124 9.37 11.20 4.95
C TYR A 124 8.36 12.15 4.30
N PRO A 125 8.77 13.41 4.05
CA PRO A 125 7.98 14.30 3.20
C PRO A 125 7.78 13.61 1.84
N PHE A 126 6.56 13.69 1.31
CA PHE A 126 6.16 13.09 0.02
C PHE A 126 6.09 11.56 -0.07
N ARG A 127 6.48 10.78 0.95
CA ARG A 127 6.32 9.30 0.95
C ARG A 127 4.94 8.86 0.48
N ARG A 128 3.91 9.43 1.10
CA ARG A 128 2.50 9.16 0.78
C ARG A 128 2.16 9.53 -0.66
N GLY A 129 2.63 10.69 -1.11
CA GLY A 129 2.41 11.15 -2.49
C GLY A 129 3.04 10.22 -3.52
N ILE A 130 4.26 9.74 -3.26
CA ILE A 130 4.98 8.80 -4.13
C ILE A 130 4.23 7.47 -4.18
N LEU A 131 3.86 6.90 -3.03
CA LEU A 131 3.15 5.61 -2.96
C LEU A 131 1.77 5.67 -3.64
N VAL A 132 1.02 6.76 -3.43
CA VAL A 132 -0.24 7.03 -4.11
C VAL A 132 -0.01 7.14 -5.62
N SER A 133 1.00 7.91 -6.05
CA SER A 133 1.29 8.11 -7.47
C SER A 133 1.68 6.82 -8.17
N ILE A 134 2.54 6.00 -7.56
CA ILE A 134 2.92 4.68 -8.09
C ILE A 134 1.68 3.81 -8.26
N ARG A 135 0.79 3.77 -7.26
CA ARG A 135 -0.45 3.00 -7.33
C ARG A 135 -1.34 3.47 -8.48
N VAL A 136 -1.63 4.77 -8.57
CA VAL A 136 -2.47 5.35 -9.62
C VAL A 136 -1.89 5.12 -11.01
N VAL A 137 -0.57 5.27 -11.18
CA VAL A 137 0.09 5.05 -12.47
C VAL A 137 0.02 3.57 -12.86
N LEU A 138 0.29 2.65 -11.94
CA LEU A 138 0.25 1.21 -12.23
C LEU A 138 -1.16 0.75 -12.56
N THR A 139 -2.18 1.22 -11.85
CA THR A 139 -3.58 0.89 -12.14
C THR A 139 -3.98 1.43 -13.51
N LEU A 140 -3.70 2.70 -13.81
CA LEU A 140 -3.95 3.29 -15.13
C LEU A 140 -3.22 2.56 -16.26
N MET A 141 -1.99 2.10 -16.03
CA MET A 141 -1.24 1.32 -17.02
C MET A 141 -1.88 -0.04 -17.29
N ILE A 142 -2.29 -0.76 -16.24
CA ILE A 142 -2.94 -2.07 -16.35
C ILE A 142 -4.30 -1.92 -17.02
N GLU A 143 -5.15 -1.04 -16.49
CA GLU A 143 -6.49 -0.84 -17.01
C GLU A 143 -6.46 -0.27 -18.43
N GLY A 144 -5.54 0.66 -18.71
CA GLY A 144 -5.32 1.20 -20.05
C GLY A 144 -4.82 0.16 -21.05
N ALA A 145 -3.95 -0.77 -20.63
CA ALA A 145 -3.54 -1.89 -21.46
C ALA A 145 -4.72 -2.82 -21.77
N VAL A 146 -5.54 -3.15 -20.78
CA VAL A 146 -6.77 -3.94 -20.98
C VAL A 146 -7.76 -3.18 -21.87
N PHE A 147 -7.91 -1.87 -21.70
CA PHE A 147 -8.78 -1.01 -22.50
C PHE A 147 -8.36 -1.03 -23.97
N TRP A 148 -7.06 -0.92 -24.23
CA TRP A 148 -6.50 -1.04 -25.56
C TRP A 148 -6.71 -2.43 -26.18
N LEU A 149 -6.49 -3.51 -25.41
CA LEU A 149 -6.69 -4.90 -25.85
C LEU A 149 -8.15 -5.21 -26.21
N PHE A 150 -9.10 -4.58 -25.52
CA PHE A 150 -10.54 -4.69 -25.84
C PHE A 150 -10.95 -3.89 -27.08
N GLY A 151 -10.02 -3.15 -27.69
CA GLY A 151 -10.20 -2.47 -28.97
C GLY A 151 -10.81 -1.07 -28.86
N PHE A 152 -10.75 -0.43 -27.69
CA PHE A 152 -11.12 0.97 -27.52
C PHE A 152 -10.00 1.87 -28.06
N ARG A 153 -10.27 2.60 -29.15
CA ARG A 153 -9.26 3.45 -29.82
C ARG A 153 -9.69 4.91 -29.97
N SER A 154 -10.95 5.24 -29.68
CA SER A 154 -11.42 6.61 -29.75
C SER A 154 -10.76 7.48 -28.67
N GLY A 155 -10.20 8.62 -29.06
CA GLY A 155 -9.63 9.60 -28.12
C GLY A 155 -10.64 10.08 -27.08
N ARG A 156 -11.94 10.12 -27.42
CA ARG A 156 -13.00 10.46 -26.48
C ARG A 156 -13.21 9.35 -25.43
N SER A 157 -13.16 8.08 -25.83
CA SER A 157 -13.29 6.96 -24.90
C SER A 157 -12.09 6.88 -23.96
N TRP A 158 -10.88 7.15 -24.47
CA TRP A 158 -9.66 7.26 -23.66
C TRP A 158 -9.72 8.41 -22.65
N LEU A 159 -10.23 9.58 -23.04
CA LEU A 159 -10.41 10.70 -22.13
C LEU A 159 -11.41 10.37 -21.00
N ILE A 160 -12.53 9.73 -21.35
CA ILE A 160 -13.53 9.28 -20.37
C ILE A 160 -12.93 8.25 -19.42
N PHE A 161 -12.22 7.25 -19.96
CA PHE A 161 -11.51 6.23 -19.17
C PHE A 161 -10.56 6.88 -18.16
N LEU A 162 -9.63 7.73 -18.64
CA LEU A 162 -8.66 8.41 -17.78
C LEU A 162 -9.33 9.27 -16.72
N ALA A 163 -10.37 10.03 -17.08
CA ALA A 163 -11.07 10.89 -16.14
C ALA A 163 -11.77 10.09 -15.03
N VAL A 164 -12.49 9.02 -15.40
CA VAL A 164 -13.21 8.19 -14.43
C VAL A 164 -12.22 7.48 -13.51
N ASN A 165 -11.21 6.80 -14.05
CA ASN A 165 -10.17 6.12 -13.28
C ASN A 165 -9.43 7.09 -12.34
N LEU A 166 -9.07 8.29 -12.81
CA LEU A 166 -8.34 9.25 -11.97
C LEU A 166 -9.21 9.77 -10.81
N VAL A 167 -10.50 9.99 -11.06
CA VAL A 167 -11.46 10.41 -10.02
C VAL A 167 -11.69 9.29 -9.01
N THR A 168 -11.92 8.05 -9.46
CA THR A 168 -12.19 6.91 -8.58
C THR A 168 -10.95 6.54 -7.76
N GLN A 169 -9.79 6.43 -8.40
CA GLN A 169 -8.51 6.18 -7.74
C GLN A 169 -8.13 7.33 -6.79
N GLY A 170 -8.36 8.58 -7.20
CA GLY A 170 -8.12 9.76 -6.34
C GLY A 170 -8.98 9.73 -5.08
N ALA A 171 -10.27 9.44 -5.23
CA ALA A 171 -11.19 9.30 -4.10
C ALA A 171 -10.78 8.15 -3.16
N LEU A 172 -10.40 6.99 -3.71
CA LEU A 172 -9.91 5.85 -2.93
C LEU A 172 -8.65 6.22 -2.12
N ASN A 173 -7.69 6.89 -2.74
CA ASN A 173 -6.46 7.27 -2.05
C ASN A 173 -6.73 8.33 -0.96
N ILE A 174 -7.65 9.28 -1.17
CA ILE A 174 -8.06 10.23 -0.13
C ILE A 174 -8.71 9.49 1.04
N TRP A 175 -9.59 8.52 0.78
CA TRP A 175 -10.20 7.69 1.81
C TRP A 175 -9.14 6.95 2.63
N LEU A 176 -8.22 6.26 1.96
CA LEU A 176 -7.15 5.49 2.64
C LEU A 176 -6.28 6.37 3.53
N ASN A 177 -6.07 7.64 3.15
CA ASN A 177 -5.30 8.59 3.95
C ASN A 177 -6.02 9.05 5.23
N TYR A 178 -7.35 9.04 5.27
CA TYR A 178 -8.11 9.37 6.49
C TYR A 178 -8.10 8.22 7.52
N GLY A 179 -7.75 6.99 7.12
CA GLY A 179 -7.88 5.78 7.93
C GLY A 179 -6.88 5.61 9.09
N GLY A 180 -5.88 6.49 9.24
CA GLY A 180 -5.00 6.62 10.42
C GLY A 180 -4.12 5.42 10.84
N SER A 181 -4.39 4.22 10.34
CA SER A 181 -3.70 2.99 10.73
C SER A 181 -2.53 2.70 9.79
N LEU A 182 -1.32 2.62 10.35
CA LEU A 182 -0.10 2.21 9.65
C LEU A 182 0.11 0.69 9.68
N LEU A 183 -0.85 -0.05 10.24
CA LEU A 183 -0.78 -1.50 10.27
C LEU A 183 -1.21 -2.08 8.92
N PRO A 184 -0.35 -2.90 8.27
CA PRO A 184 -0.60 -3.45 6.93
C PRO A 184 -1.94 -4.18 6.80
N SER A 185 -2.38 -4.88 7.85
CA SER A 185 -3.60 -5.68 7.84
C SER A 185 -4.87 -4.84 7.71
N TYR A 186 -4.94 -3.67 8.37
CA TYR A 186 -6.09 -2.77 8.28
C TYR A 186 -6.10 -2.00 6.96
N LEU A 187 -4.92 -1.66 6.44
CA LEU A 187 -4.78 -1.02 5.14
C LEU A 187 -5.21 -1.94 4.00
N LEU A 188 -4.89 -3.24 4.07
CA LEU A 188 -5.37 -4.24 3.11
C LEU A 188 -6.89 -4.37 3.10
N ILE A 189 -7.53 -4.45 4.28
CA ILE A 189 -9.00 -4.54 4.37
C ILE A 189 -9.65 -3.27 3.82
N ASN A 190 -9.16 -2.09 4.21
CA ASN A 190 -9.67 -0.81 3.71
C ASN A 190 -9.50 -0.68 2.19
N LEU A 191 -8.39 -1.20 1.64
CA LEU A 191 -8.15 -1.20 0.21
C LEU A 191 -9.14 -2.11 -0.53
N ILE A 192 -9.34 -3.34 -0.09
CA ILE A 192 -10.30 -4.27 -0.72
C ILE A 192 -11.72 -3.67 -0.71
N VAL A 193 -12.14 -3.11 0.41
CA VAL A 193 -13.46 -2.47 0.53
C VAL A 193 -13.56 -1.24 -0.38
N GLY A 194 -12.53 -0.40 -0.41
CA GLY A 194 -12.51 0.78 -1.27
C GLY A 194 -12.49 0.45 -2.77
N GLU A 195 -11.71 -0.56 -3.18
CA GLU A 195 -11.66 -1.08 -4.54
C GLU A 195 -13.02 -1.60 -5.00
N PHE A 196 -13.82 -2.21 -4.11
CA PHE A 196 -15.18 -2.62 -4.45
C PHE A 196 -16.08 -1.43 -4.85
N PHE A 197 -15.96 -0.30 -4.13
CA PHE A 197 -16.70 0.92 -4.48
C PHE A 197 -16.19 1.56 -5.78
N VAL A 198 -14.87 1.57 -6.00
CA VAL A 198 -14.25 2.01 -7.26
C VAL A 198 -14.79 1.19 -8.42
N PHE A 199 -14.73 -0.14 -8.33
CA PHE A 199 -15.25 -1.05 -9.34
C PHE A 199 -16.72 -0.79 -9.65
N ALA A 200 -17.57 -0.61 -8.63
CA ALA A 200 -18.98 -0.31 -8.82
C ALA A 200 -19.18 1.04 -9.55
N ALA A 201 -18.43 2.07 -9.17
CA ALA A 201 -18.49 3.39 -9.79
C ALA A 201 -18.02 3.34 -11.26
N GLU A 202 -16.94 2.63 -11.55
CA GLU A 202 -16.43 2.47 -12.92
C GLU A 202 -17.36 1.66 -13.80
N LEU A 203 -17.96 0.61 -13.25
CA LEU A 203 -18.90 -0.24 -13.99
C LEU A 203 -20.12 0.56 -14.45
N ILE A 204 -20.63 1.45 -13.59
CA ILE A 204 -21.76 2.32 -13.91
C ILE A 204 -21.29 3.46 -14.84
N GLY A 205 -20.22 4.16 -14.45
CA GLY A 205 -19.72 5.34 -15.14
C GLY A 205 -19.25 5.05 -16.56
N LEU A 206 -18.38 4.05 -16.74
CA LEU A 206 -17.84 3.70 -18.06
C LEU A 206 -18.90 3.08 -18.96
N ALA A 207 -19.77 2.21 -18.44
CA ALA A 207 -20.86 1.63 -19.25
C ALA A 207 -21.89 2.67 -19.72
N TYR A 208 -22.06 3.77 -18.98
CA TYR A 208 -22.96 4.86 -19.36
C TYR A 208 -22.28 5.88 -20.31
N LEU A 209 -21.03 6.24 -20.04
CA LEU A 209 -20.32 7.30 -20.76
C LEU A 209 -19.69 6.83 -22.08
N ILE A 210 -19.20 5.59 -22.14
CA ILE A 210 -18.55 5.06 -23.35
C ILE A 210 -19.61 4.52 -24.31
N ARG A 211 -19.68 5.13 -25.50
CA ARG A 211 -20.59 4.74 -26.59
C ARG A 211 -19.92 4.06 -27.78
N GLU A 212 -18.61 3.84 -27.72
CA GLU A 212 -17.83 3.28 -28.85
C GLU A 212 -18.18 1.83 -29.15
N HIS A 213 -18.45 1.03 -28.12
CA HIS A 213 -18.82 -0.37 -28.24
C HIS A 213 -20.11 -0.68 -27.48
N SER A 214 -20.63 -1.90 -27.63
CA SER A 214 -21.82 -2.33 -26.89
C SER A 214 -21.61 -2.28 -25.37
N PRO A 215 -22.65 -1.94 -24.59
CA PRO A 215 -22.54 -1.83 -23.12
C PRO A 215 -22.18 -3.18 -22.46
N CYS A 216 -22.36 -4.31 -23.15
CA CYS A 216 -21.88 -5.59 -22.64
C CYS A 216 -20.37 -5.72 -22.77
N ARG A 217 -19.77 -5.28 -23.89
CA ARG A 217 -18.31 -5.27 -24.05
C ARG A 217 -17.64 -4.33 -23.05
N VAL A 218 -18.21 -3.14 -22.81
CA VAL A 218 -17.70 -2.20 -21.80
C VAL A 218 -17.74 -2.84 -20.40
N ARG A 219 -18.85 -3.48 -20.02
CA ARG A 219 -18.94 -4.17 -18.72
C ARG A 219 -17.92 -5.30 -18.55
N ILE A 220 -17.69 -6.10 -19.60
CA ILE A 220 -16.66 -7.15 -19.57
C ILE A 220 -15.28 -6.54 -19.36
N TYR A 221 -14.99 -5.45 -20.08
CA TYR A 221 -13.74 -4.71 -19.92
C TYR A 221 -13.56 -4.24 -18.47
N VAL A 222 -14.55 -3.57 -17.88
CA VAL A 222 -14.42 -3.02 -16.51
C VAL A 222 -14.12 -4.13 -15.51
N VAL A 223 -14.83 -5.27 -15.61
CA VAL A 223 -14.58 -6.45 -14.76
C VAL A 223 -13.16 -6.97 -14.93
N ALA A 224 -12.71 -7.16 -16.17
CA ALA A 224 -11.37 -7.70 -16.42
C ALA A 224 -10.27 -6.75 -15.93
N ALA A 225 -10.43 -5.45 -16.21
CA ALA A 225 -9.48 -4.40 -15.84
C ALA A 225 -9.37 -4.27 -14.31
N ASN A 226 -10.51 -4.15 -13.60
CA ASN A 226 -10.53 -4.00 -12.14
C ASN A 226 -10.03 -5.24 -11.40
N VAL A 227 -10.33 -6.45 -11.87
CA VAL A 227 -9.79 -7.66 -11.23
C VAL A 227 -8.27 -7.74 -11.41
N LEU A 228 -7.77 -7.40 -12.59
CA LEU A 228 -6.33 -7.41 -12.84
C LEU A 228 -5.61 -6.32 -12.04
N SER A 229 -6.20 -5.12 -11.95
CA SER A 229 -5.65 -4.01 -11.16
C SER A 229 -5.73 -4.29 -9.65
N LEU A 230 -6.78 -4.95 -9.15
CA LEU A 230 -6.88 -5.39 -7.75
C LEU A 230 -5.80 -6.42 -7.39
N ILE A 231 -5.58 -7.44 -8.24
CA ILE A 231 -4.54 -8.46 -8.01
C ILE A 231 -3.16 -7.78 -7.99
N ALA A 232 -2.89 -6.91 -8.97
CA ALA A 232 -1.65 -6.16 -9.02
C ALA A 232 -1.49 -5.23 -7.81
N GLY A 233 -2.54 -4.51 -7.42
CA GLY A 233 -2.57 -3.62 -6.26
C GLY A 233 -2.31 -4.35 -4.95
N GLY A 234 -2.93 -5.51 -4.75
CA GLY A 234 -2.66 -6.39 -3.62
C GLY A 234 -1.21 -6.89 -3.56
N TYR A 235 -0.66 -7.31 -4.71
CA TYR A 235 0.75 -7.69 -4.80
C TYR A 235 1.69 -6.50 -4.51
N ILE A 236 1.39 -5.32 -5.04
CA ILE A 236 2.17 -4.10 -4.83
C ILE A 236 2.27 -3.76 -3.33
N ILE A 237 1.18 -3.89 -2.55
CA ILE A 237 1.20 -3.63 -1.10
C ILE A 237 2.07 -4.64 -0.34
N SER A 238 2.25 -5.85 -0.88
CA SER A 238 3.14 -6.84 -0.27
C SER A 238 4.63 -6.53 -0.49
N VAL A 239 4.96 -5.76 -1.54
CA VAL A 239 6.34 -5.49 -1.97
C VAL A 239 6.78 -4.05 -1.66
N LEU A 240 5.88 -3.07 -1.84
CA LEU A 240 6.15 -1.67 -1.59
C LEU A 240 6.02 -1.33 -0.10
N PRO A 241 6.69 -0.25 0.35
CA PRO A 241 6.48 0.28 1.67
C PRO A 241 5.03 0.76 1.80
N VAL A 242 4.38 0.38 2.91
CA VAL A 242 3.04 0.83 3.30
C VAL A 242 3.14 1.86 4.42
#